data_AF-A0A970HXF7-F1
#
_entry.id   AF-A0A970HXF7-F1
#
_cell.length_a   1.000
_cell.length_b   1.000
_cell.length_c   1.000
_cell.angle_alpha   90.00
_cell.angle_beta   90.00
_cell.angle_gamma   90.00
#
_symmetry.space_group_name_H-M   'P 1'
#
loop_
_entity.id
_entity.type
_entity.pdbx_description
1 polymer ?
#
loop_
_entity_poly.entity_id
_entity_poly.type
_entity_poly.pdbx_seq_one_letter_code
_entity_poly.pdbx_strand_id
1 'polypeptide(L)'
;MYAELVQKLSAIFTVPSDCRSFKALEEHVRQKGAEFLQAALRELLERLDKELAGQRPRGLTLKDLQPRTLDTLVGPVTYRRRRYRDRAGRYRYLLDEALSLNKRQRVSPGLAAELVMQATDQPFREAATHRKELGLPSVVSHATIHRWTRKLGQLRCQEQEQRREAVFEAGEQQPWARGRDRVVFSEADELFVKAQREKVDRIGIKASITHSGWEPRYSGSKEWRLTERHVHAGVVRDGERYWQEALVAHGHRHPVWEGVLVVNGDGASWIDAGLEVAGGRGHRQLDRFHVYRDIRRAYPDEEAAKFIAHLRAGRVDVVLDTMEAGLAREGLPAKTRARRQALWKFLSQRREQLRDYRDALRNQLPANKALNGLGAMEACVNRVLAARMKKRTMCWTIAGADAMARLRALRANGELQEWLDRQLSGPARVPTRTWHRVAKAARESCTGEWLQKNVPALAGPHASRPWVKVLRALTTPQAV
;
A
#
# COMPACT_ATOMS: atom_id res chain seq x y z
N MET A 1 -23.26 -33.42 -1.48
CA MET A 1 -22.69 -32.06 -1.36
C MET A 1 -23.65 -31.07 -0.69
N TYR A 2 -24.92 -30.96 -1.09
CA TYR A 2 -25.92 -30.12 -0.37
C TYR A 2 -26.02 -30.42 1.14
N ALA A 3 -26.18 -31.71 1.52
CA ALA A 3 -26.24 -32.13 2.91
C ALA A 3 -25.00 -31.71 3.73
N GLU A 4 -23.84 -31.66 3.09
CA GLU A 4 -22.58 -31.25 3.74
C GLU A 4 -22.56 -29.75 4.05
N LEU A 5 -23.04 -28.89 3.14
CA LEU A 5 -23.11 -27.45 3.39
C LEU A 5 -24.10 -27.12 4.51
N VAL A 6 -25.28 -27.73 4.50
CA VAL A 6 -26.28 -27.57 5.57
C VAL A 6 -25.74 -28.08 6.90
N GLN A 7 -25.13 -29.27 6.91
CA GLN A 7 -24.52 -29.83 8.12
C GLN A 7 -23.41 -28.91 8.67
N LYS A 8 -22.54 -28.36 7.80
CA LYS A 8 -21.48 -27.44 8.21
C LYS A 8 -22.02 -26.10 8.72
N LEU A 9 -23.08 -25.57 8.11
CA LEU A 9 -23.76 -24.37 8.59
C LEU A 9 -24.40 -24.62 9.97
N SER A 10 -25.16 -25.70 10.11
CA SER A 10 -25.79 -26.08 11.39
C SER A 10 -24.75 -26.32 12.50
N ALA A 11 -23.59 -26.88 12.16
CA ALA A 11 -22.51 -27.10 13.11
C ALA A 11 -21.96 -25.80 13.74
N ILE A 12 -22.09 -24.65 13.06
CA ILE A 12 -21.74 -23.35 13.65
C ILE A 12 -22.61 -23.05 14.88
N PHE A 13 -23.89 -23.42 14.82
CA PHE A 13 -24.87 -23.19 15.89
C PHE A 13 -24.98 -24.36 16.87
N THR A 14 -24.28 -25.48 16.61
CA THR A 14 -24.24 -26.63 17.53
C THR A 14 -23.06 -26.49 18.48
N VAL A 15 -23.28 -25.78 19.59
CA VAL A 15 -22.24 -25.50 20.59
C VAL A 15 -21.91 -26.79 21.38
N PRO A 16 -20.62 -27.17 21.51
CA PRO A 16 -20.21 -28.33 22.28
C PRO A 16 -20.59 -28.21 23.77
N SER A 17 -20.97 -29.33 24.40
CA SER A 17 -21.40 -29.37 25.81
C SER A 17 -20.30 -29.02 26.82
N ASP A 18 -19.04 -29.09 26.39
CA ASP A 18 -17.82 -28.72 27.12
C ASP A 18 -17.35 -27.29 26.84
N CYS A 19 -18.12 -26.48 26.10
CA CYS A 19 -17.83 -25.06 25.94
C CYS A 19 -18.02 -24.31 27.27
N ARG A 20 -16.91 -23.99 27.95
CA ARG A 20 -16.90 -23.36 29.29
C ARG A 20 -16.51 -21.88 29.32
N SER A 21 -16.27 -21.25 28.18
CA SER A 21 -15.86 -19.84 28.14
C SER A 21 -16.27 -19.14 26.84
N PHE A 22 -16.34 -17.80 26.89
CA PHE A 22 -16.54 -16.99 25.68
C PHE A 22 -15.48 -17.27 24.61
N LYS A 23 -14.21 -17.42 25.03
CA LYS A 23 -13.10 -17.81 24.16
C LYS A 23 -13.37 -19.13 23.43
N ALA A 24 -13.84 -20.16 24.15
CA ALA A 24 -14.15 -21.46 23.55
C ALA A 24 -15.31 -21.36 22.53
N LEU A 25 -16.31 -20.51 22.81
CA LEU A 25 -17.40 -20.24 21.88
C LEU A 25 -16.90 -19.53 20.61
N GLU A 26 -16.04 -18.51 20.75
CA GLU A 26 -15.42 -17.82 19.61
C GLU A 26 -14.59 -18.77 18.75
N GLU A 27 -13.77 -19.62 19.38
CA GLU A 27 -12.95 -20.61 18.68
C GLU A 27 -13.81 -21.62 17.91
N HIS A 28 -14.92 -22.09 18.50
CA HIS A 28 -15.89 -22.96 17.84
C HIS A 28 -16.52 -22.30 16.62
N VAL A 29 -17.09 -21.11 16.78
CA VAL A 29 -17.73 -20.35 15.69
C VAL A 29 -16.73 -20.08 14.57
N ARG A 30 -15.51 -19.66 14.90
CA ARG A 30 -14.43 -19.39 13.94
C ARG A 30 -14.06 -20.66 13.17
N GLN A 31 -13.85 -21.78 13.85
CA GLN A 31 -13.47 -23.04 13.21
C GLN A 31 -14.58 -23.55 12.28
N LYS A 32 -15.82 -23.62 12.75
CA LYS A 32 -16.96 -24.11 11.95
C LYS A 32 -17.32 -23.15 10.82
N GLY A 33 -17.20 -21.84 11.05
CA GLY A 33 -17.33 -20.83 10.00
C GLY A 33 -16.31 -21.02 8.88
N ALA A 34 -15.04 -21.25 9.21
CA ALA A 34 -14.00 -21.51 8.22
C ALA A 34 -14.29 -22.79 7.40
N GLU A 35 -14.70 -23.88 8.06
CA GLU A 35 -15.09 -25.12 7.37
C GLU A 35 -16.25 -24.91 6.38
N PHE A 36 -17.26 -24.13 6.77
CA PHE A 36 -18.39 -23.79 5.91
C PHE A 36 -17.93 -22.95 4.70
N LEU A 37 -17.13 -21.90 4.91
CA LEU A 37 -16.63 -21.05 3.84
C LEU A 37 -15.76 -21.82 2.83
N GLN A 38 -14.92 -22.75 3.29
CA GLN A 38 -14.13 -23.63 2.42
C GLN A 38 -15.01 -24.52 1.55
N ALA A 39 -16.05 -25.12 2.15
CA ALA A 39 -17.02 -25.95 1.43
C ALA A 39 -17.83 -25.13 0.41
N ALA A 40 -18.24 -23.91 0.77
CA ALA A 40 -18.98 -23.01 -0.12
C ALA A 40 -18.12 -22.59 -1.32
N LEU A 41 -16.86 -22.23 -1.10
CA LEU A 41 -15.94 -21.88 -2.19
C LEU A 41 -15.69 -23.07 -3.12
N ARG A 42 -15.49 -24.28 -2.56
CA ARG A 42 -15.37 -25.51 -3.35
C ARG A 42 -16.59 -25.71 -4.26
N GLU A 43 -17.79 -25.61 -3.70
CA GLU A 43 -19.05 -25.81 -4.43
C GLU A 43 -19.19 -24.80 -5.59
N LEU A 44 -18.88 -23.52 -5.36
CA LEU A 44 -18.93 -22.50 -6.39
C LEU A 44 -17.93 -22.76 -7.53
N LEU A 45 -16.72 -23.21 -7.20
CA LEU A 45 -15.70 -23.57 -8.20
C LEU A 45 -16.13 -24.77 -9.06
N GLU A 46 -16.67 -25.82 -8.44
CA GLU A 46 -17.11 -27.02 -9.15
C GLU A 46 -18.35 -26.77 -10.01
N ARG A 47 -19.24 -25.86 -9.58
CA ARG A 47 -20.37 -25.38 -10.39
C ARG A 47 -19.92 -24.56 -11.58
N LEU A 48 -18.96 -23.67 -11.38
CA LEU A 48 -18.37 -22.91 -12.48
C LEU A 48 -17.70 -23.85 -13.50
N ASP A 49 -16.97 -24.87 -13.05
CA ASP A 49 -16.42 -25.90 -13.95
C ASP A 49 -17.52 -26.64 -14.73
N LYS A 50 -18.64 -26.99 -14.07
CA LYS A 50 -19.80 -27.62 -14.73
C LYS A 50 -20.43 -26.72 -15.79
N GLU A 51 -20.62 -25.43 -15.49
CA GLU A 51 -21.17 -24.48 -16.46
C GLU A 51 -20.22 -24.27 -17.65
N LEU A 52 -18.91 -24.10 -17.39
CA LEU A 52 -17.89 -23.99 -18.44
C LEU A 52 -17.81 -25.24 -19.31
N ALA A 53 -18.08 -26.43 -18.76
CA ALA A 53 -18.15 -27.67 -19.52
C ALA A 53 -19.32 -27.69 -20.51
N GLY A 54 -20.46 -27.07 -20.17
CA GLY A 54 -21.60 -26.89 -21.07
C GLY A 54 -21.30 -25.92 -22.22
N GLN A 55 -20.36 -25.00 -22.02
CA GLN A 55 -19.91 -24.00 -22.99
C GLN A 55 -18.57 -24.40 -23.66
N ARG A 56 -18.21 -25.69 -23.60
CA ARG A 56 -16.91 -26.19 -24.06
C ARG A 56 -16.67 -25.90 -25.55
N PRO A 57 -15.53 -25.25 -25.92
CA PRO A 57 -15.14 -25.08 -27.31
C PRO A 57 -14.98 -26.40 -28.08
N ARG A 58 -15.29 -26.37 -29.39
CA ARG A 58 -15.05 -27.53 -30.29
C ARG A 58 -13.56 -27.90 -30.31
N GLY A 59 -13.27 -29.19 -30.39
CA GLY A 59 -11.89 -29.71 -30.44
C GLY A 59 -11.24 -29.99 -29.08
N LEU A 60 -11.99 -29.89 -27.97
CA LEU A 60 -11.56 -30.31 -26.64
C LEU A 60 -12.20 -31.63 -26.23
N THR A 61 -11.38 -32.68 -26.10
CA THR A 61 -11.84 -34.00 -25.64
C THR A 61 -11.73 -34.08 -24.12
N LEU A 62 -12.86 -34.35 -23.44
CA LEU A 62 -12.86 -34.59 -22.00
C LEU A 62 -12.08 -35.86 -21.68
N LYS A 63 -11.22 -35.83 -20.66
CA LYS A 63 -10.46 -37.00 -20.21
C LYS A 63 -10.96 -37.49 -18.86
N ASP A 64 -10.90 -36.66 -17.85
CA ASP A 64 -11.24 -37.02 -16.47
C ASP A 64 -11.45 -35.78 -15.59
N LEU A 65 -11.86 -36.02 -14.35
CA LEU A 65 -11.89 -35.04 -13.27
C LEU A 65 -10.57 -35.13 -12.48
N GLN A 66 -9.93 -34.00 -12.26
CA GLN A 66 -8.65 -33.90 -11.55
C GLN A 66 -8.81 -33.01 -10.31
N PRO A 67 -8.35 -33.46 -9.14
CA PRO A 67 -8.35 -32.63 -7.94
C PRO A 67 -7.28 -31.52 -8.04
N ARG A 68 -7.58 -30.37 -7.45
CA ARG A 68 -6.65 -29.26 -7.24
C ARG A 68 -6.89 -28.70 -5.84
N THR A 69 -5.81 -28.46 -5.11
CA THR A 69 -5.83 -27.75 -3.84
C THR A 69 -5.20 -26.38 -4.01
N LEU A 70 -5.89 -25.34 -3.53
CA LEU A 70 -5.38 -23.98 -3.40
C LEU A 70 -5.45 -23.52 -1.95
N ASP A 71 -4.40 -22.90 -1.46
CA ASP A 71 -4.47 -22.07 -0.25
C ASP A 71 -5.17 -20.75 -0.60
N THR A 72 -6.25 -20.43 0.11
CA THR A 72 -7.15 -19.31 -0.21
C THR A 72 -7.36 -18.40 0.99
N LEU A 73 -8.06 -17.28 0.80
CA LEU A 73 -8.43 -16.37 1.88
C LEU A 73 -9.14 -17.10 3.04
N VAL A 74 -9.95 -18.11 2.73
CA VAL A 74 -10.73 -18.91 3.71
C VAL A 74 -10.02 -20.20 4.13
N GLY A 75 -8.73 -20.34 3.78
CA GLY A 75 -7.92 -21.53 4.04
C GLY A 75 -7.80 -22.48 2.83
N PRO A 76 -7.23 -23.67 3.01
CA PRO A 76 -7.03 -24.62 1.93
C PRO A 76 -8.35 -25.17 1.37
N VAL A 77 -8.55 -25.03 0.06
CA VAL A 77 -9.73 -25.55 -0.63
C VAL A 77 -9.30 -26.55 -1.70
N THR A 78 -9.79 -27.77 -1.58
CA THR A 78 -9.62 -28.83 -2.59
C THR A 78 -10.91 -28.98 -3.39
N TYR A 79 -10.82 -28.82 -4.70
CA TYR A 79 -11.95 -28.94 -5.64
C TYR A 79 -11.56 -29.81 -6.84
N ARG A 80 -12.55 -30.39 -7.51
CA ARG A 80 -12.38 -31.16 -8.75
C ARG A 80 -12.70 -30.30 -9.96
N ARG A 81 -11.93 -30.51 -11.03
CA ARG A 81 -12.14 -29.81 -12.30
C ARG A 81 -11.88 -30.71 -13.48
N ARG A 82 -12.45 -30.38 -14.63
CA ARG A 82 -12.31 -31.21 -15.83
C ARG A 82 -10.98 -30.97 -16.54
N ARG A 83 -10.30 -32.05 -16.89
CA ARG A 83 -9.11 -32.05 -17.75
C ARG A 83 -9.52 -32.35 -19.18
N TYR A 84 -9.14 -31.47 -20.09
CA TYR A 84 -9.37 -31.61 -21.52
C TYR A 84 -8.06 -31.85 -22.26
N ARG A 85 -8.12 -32.54 -23.40
CA ARG A 85 -7.03 -32.63 -24.36
C ARG A 85 -7.43 -31.90 -25.64
N ASP A 86 -6.60 -30.96 -26.10
CA ASP A 86 -6.81 -30.25 -27.36
C ASP A 86 -6.33 -31.07 -28.58
N ARG A 87 -6.59 -30.58 -29.79
CA ARG A 87 -6.15 -31.20 -31.05
C ARG A 87 -4.63 -31.32 -31.18
N ALA A 88 -3.89 -30.44 -30.52
CA ALA A 88 -2.42 -30.47 -30.46
C ALA A 88 -1.90 -31.42 -29.35
N GLY A 89 -2.79 -32.16 -28.69
CA GLY A 89 -2.45 -33.12 -27.64
C GLY A 89 -2.17 -32.50 -26.26
N ARG A 90 -2.33 -31.19 -26.08
CA ARG A 90 -2.04 -30.46 -24.84
C ARG A 90 -3.21 -30.52 -23.86
N TYR A 91 -2.88 -30.56 -22.57
CA TYR A 91 -3.89 -30.51 -21.50
C TYR A 91 -4.35 -29.09 -21.18
N ARG A 92 -5.66 -28.92 -21.09
CA ARG A 92 -6.34 -27.67 -20.75
C ARG A 92 -7.34 -27.86 -19.61
N TYR A 93 -7.54 -26.80 -18.84
CA TYR A 93 -8.47 -26.75 -17.71
C TYR A 93 -9.28 -25.46 -17.83
N LEU A 94 -10.53 -25.57 -18.31
CA LEU A 94 -11.34 -24.39 -18.60
C LEU A 94 -11.56 -23.52 -17.35
N LEU A 95 -11.78 -24.13 -16.18
CA LEU A 95 -11.90 -23.41 -14.92
C LEU A 95 -10.66 -22.57 -14.60
N ASP A 96 -9.46 -23.14 -14.76
CA ASP A 96 -8.20 -22.44 -14.46
C ASP A 96 -7.99 -21.26 -15.40
N GLU A 97 -8.20 -21.49 -16.70
CA GLU A 97 -8.03 -20.47 -17.73
C GLU A 97 -9.03 -19.33 -17.55
N ALA A 98 -10.26 -19.64 -17.15
CA ALA A 98 -11.30 -18.64 -16.92
C ALA A 98 -11.02 -17.78 -15.68
N LEU A 99 -10.42 -18.37 -14.64
CA LEU A 99 -10.01 -17.70 -13.40
C LEU A 99 -8.56 -17.19 -13.44
N SER A 100 -7.88 -17.26 -14.59
CA SER A 100 -6.47 -16.86 -14.75
C SER A 100 -5.51 -17.54 -13.75
N LEU A 101 -5.78 -18.79 -13.38
CA LEU A 101 -4.94 -19.58 -12.47
C LEU A 101 -3.80 -20.25 -13.24
N ASN A 102 -2.57 -19.97 -12.84
CA ASN A 102 -1.38 -20.55 -13.46
C ASN A 102 -1.26 -22.05 -13.17
N LYS A 103 -0.60 -22.77 -14.09
CA LYS A 103 -0.24 -24.19 -13.89
C LYS A 103 0.61 -24.31 -12.62
N ARG A 104 0.32 -25.31 -11.78
CA ARG A 104 1.02 -25.60 -10.51
C ARG A 104 0.93 -24.48 -9.45
N GLN A 105 0.15 -23.42 -9.65
CA GLN A 105 -0.10 -22.41 -8.63
C GLN A 105 -0.84 -23.06 -7.45
N ARG A 106 -0.29 -22.89 -6.25
CA ARG A 106 -0.82 -23.46 -4.99
C ARG A 106 -1.54 -22.45 -4.12
N VAL A 107 -1.46 -21.17 -4.44
CA VAL A 107 -1.96 -20.05 -3.62
C VAL A 107 -2.84 -19.17 -4.49
N SER A 108 -4.04 -18.84 -4.01
CA SER A 108 -4.96 -17.97 -4.73
C SER A 108 -4.39 -16.54 -4.91
N PRO A 109 -4.77 -15.81 -5.97
CA PRO A 109 -4.36 -14.41 -6.16
C PRO A 109 -4.68 -13.53 -4.96
N GLY A 110 -5.89 -13.64 -4.40
CA GLY A 110 -6.30 -12.87 -3.22
C GLY A 110 -5.42 -13.13 -2.00
N LEU A 111 -5.09 -14.39 -1.71
CA LEU A 111 -4.19 -14.71 -0.61
C LEU A 111 -2.76 -14.20 -0.86
N ALA A 112 -2.26 -14.30 -2.09
CA ALA A 112 -0.95 -13.76 -2.43
C ALA A 112 -0.90 -12.23 -2.23
N ALA A 113 -1.97 -11.51 -2.61
CA ALA A 113 -2.09 -10.07 -2.38
C ALA A 113 -2.11 -9.74 -0.88
N GLU A 114 -2.94 -10.43 -0.08
CA GLU A 114 -3.03 -10.24 1.37
C GLU A 114 -1.67 -10.44 2.06
N LEU A 115 -0.94 -11.50 1.71
CA LEU A 115 0.37 -11.80 2.29
C LEU A 115 1.45 -10.79 1.90
N VAL A 116 1.44 -10.31 0.65
CA VAL A 116 2.37 -9.25 0.21
C VAL A 116 2.04 -7.94 0.90
N MET A 117 0.76 -7.57 1.00
CA MET A 117 0.33 -6.42 1.78
C MET A 117 0.85 -6.51 3.20
N GLN A 118 0.56 -7.58 3.92
CA GLN A 118 1.07 -7.80 5.27
C GLN A 118 2.59 -7.64 5.33
N ALA A 119 3.33 -8.28 4.42
CA ALA A 119 4.79 -8.22 4.37
C ALA A 119 5.37 -6.82 4.13
N THR A 120 4.58 -5.88 3.60
CA THR A 120 5.00 -4.48 3.54
C THR A 120 5.00 -3.82 4.91
N ASP A 121 4.18 -4.23 5.89
CA ASP A 121 4.19 -3.67 7.26
C ASP A 121 5.05 -4.46 8.24
N GLN A 122 5.13 -5.77 8.06
CA GLN A 122 5.73 -6.66 9.04
C GLN A 122 6.80 -7.58 8.44
N PRO A 123 7.70 -8.15 9.25
CA PRO A 123 8.64 -9.17 8.82
C PRO A 123 7.94 -10.34 8.11
N PHE A 124 8.60 -10.92 7.11
CA PHE A 124 8.04 -12.02 6.31
C PHE A 124 7.66 -13.25 7.15
N ARG A 125 8.34 -13.47 8.29
CA ARG A 125 8.01 -14.55 9.23
C ARG A 125 6.68 -14.28 9.93
N GLU A 126 6.48 -13.07 10.44
CA GLU A 126 5.21 -12.65 11.07
C GLU A 126 4.04 -12.74 10.07
N ALA A 127 4.24 -12.29 8.84
CA ALA A 127 3.22 -12.44 7.79
C ALA A 127 2.86 -13.91 7.48
N ALA A 128 3.81 -14.84 7.64
CA ALA A 128 3.56 -16.27 7.47
C ALA A 128 2.87 -16.93 8.68
N THR A 129 3.11 -16.43 9.90
CA THR A 129 2.54 -17.01 11.14
C THR A 129 1.15 -16.48 11.47
N HIS A 130 0.86 -15.22 11.15
CA HIS A 130 -0.40 -14.55 11.51
C HIS A 130 -1.64 -15.35 11.09
N ARG A 131 -1.61 -15.98 9.91
CA ARG A 131 -2.73 -16.82 9.43
C ARG A 131 -2.95 -18.06 10.29
N LYS A 132 -1.86 -18.68 10.75
CA LYS A 132 -1.93 -19.84 11.64
C LYS A 132 -2.58 -19.44 12.97
N GLU A 133 -2.28 -18.24 13.48
CA GLU A 133 -2.89 -17.68 14.70
C GLU A 133 -4.40 -17.42 14.52
N LEU A 134 -4.84 -17.04 13.31
CA LEU A 134 -6.26 -16.96 12.94
C LEU A 134 -6.92 -18.33 12.69
N GLY A 135 -6.17 -19.43 12.92
CA GLY A 135 -6.56 -20.82 12.66
C GLY A 135 -6.91 -21.12 11.21
N LEU A 136 -6.27 -20.39 10.29
CA LEU A 136 -6.26 -20.65 8.85
C LEU A 136 -4.86 -21.19 8.49
N PRO A 137 -4.62 -22.51 8.63
CA PRO A 137 -3.30 -23.08 8.37
C PRO A 137 -2.89 -22.80 6.93
N SER A 138 -1.78 -22.07 6.77
CA SER A 138 -1.20 -21.76 5.47
C SER A 138 0.10 -22.52 5.29
N VAL A 139 0.31 -23.05 4.08
CA VAL A 139 1.57 -23.72 3.70
C VAL A 139 2.61 -22.73 3.15
N VAL A 140 2.28 -21.43 3.13
CA VAL A 140 3.14 -20.40 2.54
C VAL A 140 4.27 -20.04 3.48
N SER A 141 5.49 -20.40 3.10
CA SER A 141 6.68 -20.04 3.86
C SER A 141 7.03 -18.55 3.73
N HIS A 142 7.69 -18.00 4.76
CA HIS A 142 8.23 -16.64 4.72
C HIS A 142 9.09 -16.37 3.47
N ALA A 143 9.80 -17.39 2.97
CA ALA A 143 10.69 -17.28 1.82
C ALA A 143 9.89 -17.10 0.53
N THR A 144 8.71 -17.70 0.45
CA THR A 144 7.78 -17.52 -0.66
C THR A 144 7.22 -16.10 -0.67
N ILE A 145 6.78 -15.60 0.50
CA ILE A 145 6.30 -14.22 0.64
C ILE A 145 7.39 -13.22 0.27
N HIS A 146 8.63 -13.45 0.74
CA HIS A 146 9.79 -12.63 0.37
C HIS A 146 10.03 -12.60 -1.15
N ARG A 147 9.99 -13.76 -1.82
CA ARG A 147 10.15 -13.83 -3.28
C ARG A 147 9.05 -13.08 -4.03
N TRP A 148 7.79 -13.20 -3.62
CA TRP A 148 6.69 -12.46 -4.25
C TRP A 148 6.84 -10.97 -4.04
N THR A 149 7.12 -10.53 -2.80
CA THR A 149 7.31 -9.13 -2.47
C THR A 149 8.45 -8.52 -3.30
N ARG A 150 9.57 -9.23 -3.42
CA ARG A 150 10.69 -8.80 -4.27
C ARG A 150 10.28 -8.72 -5.74
N LYS A 151 9.65 -9.76 -6.29
CA LYS A 151 9.23 -9.80 -7.70
C LYS A 151 8.26 -8.66 -8.03
N LEU A 152 7.28 -8.43 -7.17
CA LEU A 152 6.27 -7.37 -7.35
C LEU A 152 6.91 -5.98 -7.22
N GLY A 153 7.78 -5.75 -6.24
CA GLY A 153 8.49 -4.48 -6.15
C GLY A 153 9.44 -4.22 -7.34
N GLN A 154 10.07 -5.26 -7.88
CA GLN A 154 10.85 -5.16 -9.13
C GLN A 154 9.98 -4.82 -10.33
N LEU A 155 8.79 -5.42 -10.44
CA LEU A 155 7.84 -5.06 -11.50
C LEU A 155 7.40 -3.61 -11.37
N ARG A 156 7.16 -3.13 -10.14
CA ARG A 156 6.83 -1.72 -9.89
C ARG A 156 7.98 -0.78 -10.31
N CYS A 157 9.23 -1.16 -10.03
CA CYS A 157 10.41 -0.43 -10.48
C CYS A 157 10.46 -0.31 -12.01
N GLN A 158 10.25 -1.43 -12.71
CA GLN A 158 10.22 -1.48 -14.18
C GLN A 158 9.09 -0.62 -14.76
N GLU A 159 7.88 -0.66 -14.19
CA GLU A 159 6.77 0.20 -14.63
C GLU A 159 7.08 1.68 -14.46
N GLN A 160 7.80 2.07 -13.40
CA GLN A 160 8.16 3.46 -13.15
C GLN A 160 9.24 3.93 -14.13
N GLU A 161 10.25 3.10 -14.38
CA GLU A 161 11.30 3.41 -15.36
C GLU A 161 10.73 3.52 -16.78
N GLN A 162 9.89 2.57 -17.21
CA GLN A 162 9.25 2.61 -18.53
C GLN A 162 8.44 3.88 -18.73
N ARG A 163 7.68 4.33 -17.70
CA ARG A 163 6.92 5.58 -17.78
C ARG A 163 7.81 6.81 -17.78
N ARG A 164 8.94 6.77 -17.06
CA ARG A 164 9.96 7.83 -17.08
C ARG A 164 10.53 7.98 -18.49
N GLU A 165 11.02 6.89 -19.07
CA GLU A 165 11.58 6.85 -20.42
C GLU A 165 10.56 7.32 -21.47
N ALA A 166 9.31 6.84 -21.40
CA ALA A 166 8.24 7.27 -22.29
C ALA A 166 8.06 8.81 -22.30
N VAL A 167 8.04 9.43 -21.13
CA VAL A 167 7.78 10.88 -21.00
C VAL A 167 9.03 11.72 -21.27
N PHE A 168 10.17 11.38 -20.67
CA PHE A 168 11.37 12.22 -20.67
C PHE A 168 12.36 11.90 -21.78
N GLU A 169 12.31 10.70 -22.37
CA GLU A 169 13.22 10.29 -23.45
C GLU A 169 12.48 10.17 -24.79
N ALA A 170 11.26 9.64 -24.79
CA ALA A 170 10.45 9.49 -26.02
C ALA A 170 9.45 10.65 -26.25
N GLY A 171 9.28 11.55 -25.29
CA GLY A 171 8.40 12.72 -25.42
C GLY A 171 6.90 12.39 -25.44
N GLU A 172 6.49 11.25 -24.90
CA GLU A 172 5.08 10.88 -24.79
C GLU A 172 4.32 11.87 -23.89
N GLN A 173 3.16 12.30 -24.38
CA GLN A 173 2.28 13.18 -23.62
C GLN A 173 1.59 12.39 -22.50
N GLN A 174 1.49 13.00 -21.33
CA GLN A 174 0.68 12.49 -20.22
C GLN A 174 -0.27 13.58 -19.72
N PRO A 175 -1.40 13.22 -19.07
CA PRO A 175 -2.39 14.19 -18.63
C PRO A 175 -1.90 14.97 -17.40
N TRP A 176 -0.98 15.92 -17.61
CA TRP A 176 -0.48 16.80 -16.56
C TRP A 176 -1.59 17.68 -15.99
N ALA A 177 -1.61 17.82 -14.66
CA ALA A 177 -2.50 18.75 -14.00
C ALA A 177 -2.13 20.19 -14.37
N ARG A 178 -3.16 21.02 -14.55
CA ARG A 178 -3.02 22.44 -14.89
C ARG A 178 -3.36 23.33 -13.69
N GLY A 179 -2.82 24.54 -13.69
CA GLY A 179 -3.12 25.55 -12.67
C GLY A 179 -1.91 26.40 -12.30
N ARG A 180 -1.72 27.50 -13.05
CA ARG A 180 -0.62 28.46 -12.82
C ARG A 180 -0.67 29.15 -11.46
N ASP A 181 -1.86 29.36 -10.91
CA ASP A 181 -2.04 30.04 -9.61
C ASP A 181 -1.99 29.08 -8.41
N ARG A 182 -1.64 27.80 -8.66
CA ARG A 182 -1.53 26.79 -7.60
C ARG A 182 -0.10 26.67 -7.11
N VAL A 183 0.04 26.49 -5.80
CA VAL A 183 1.31 26.16 -5.15
C VAL A 183 1.33 24.68 -4.84
N VAL A 184 2.42 24.02 -5.21
CA VAL A 184 2.71 22.61 -4.93
C VAL A 184 3.92 22.54 -4.01
N PHE A 185 3.87 21.66 -3.03
CA PHE A 185 4.96 21.44 -2.09
C PHE A 185 5.52 20.05 -2.30
N SER A 186 6.85 19.92 -2.39
CA SER A 186 7.54 18.63 -2.40
C SER A 186 8.61 18.64 -1.32
N GLU A 187 8.43 17.81 -0.29
CA GLU A 187 9.44 17.65 0.76
C GLU A 187 10.19 16.33 0.55
N ALA A 188 11.52 16.33 0.67
CA ALA A 188 12.38 15.23 0.29
C ALA A 188 13.47 14.94 1.34
N ASP A 189 13.78 13.67 1.55
CA ASP A 189 14.79 13.19 2.51
C ASP A 189 15.29 11.78 2.10
N GLU A 190 16.43 11.35 2.65
CA GLU A 190 17.07 10.07 2.35
C GLU A 190 17.21 9.18 3.58
N LEU A 191 16.61 7.98 3.50
CA LEU A 191 16.71 6.97 4.54
C LEU A 191 17.85 5.97 4.25
N PHE A 192 18.86 5.95 5.13
CA PHE A 192 19.88 4.90 5.08
C PHE A 192 19.48 3.62 5.82
N VAL A 193 19.52 2.47 5.15
CA VAL A 193 19.30 1.13 5.74
C VAL A 193 20.57 0.29 5.68
N LYS A 194 20.70 -0.72 6.56
CA LYS A 194 21.84 -1.64 6.55
C LYS A 194 21.82 -2.48 5.27
N ALA A 195 22.96 -2.56 4.60
CA ALA A 195 23.10 -3.40 3.43
C ALA A 195 23.37 -4.86 3.82
N GLN A 196 23.04 -5.79 2.91
CA GLN A 196 23.32 -7.21 3.04
C GLN A 196 23.82 -7.74 1.70
N ARG A 197 25.00 -8.38 1.70
CA ARG A 197 25.61 -8.97 0.50
C ARG A 197 25.81 -7.94 -0.62
N GLU A 198 26.15 -6.71 -0.24
CA GLU A 198 26.46 -5.61 -1.13
C GLU A 198 27.89 -5.11 -0.84
N LYS A 199 28.48 -4.37 -1.77
CA LYS A 199 29.81 -3.76 -1.62
C LYS A 199 29.83 -2.51 -0.72
N VAL A 200 28.66 -2.09 -0.24
CA VAL A 200 28.47 -0.90 0.61
C VAL A 200 27.85 -1.33 1.93
N ASP A 201 28.13 -0.60 3.01
CA ASP A 201 27.56 -0.90 4.34
C ASP A 201 26.10 -0.43 4.50
N ARG A 202 25.74 0.62 3.76
CA ARG A 202 24.43 1.25 3.83
C ARG A 202 23.88 1.56 2.44
N ILE A 203 22.57 1.42 2.31
CA ILE A 203 21.82 1.76 1.10
C ILE A 203 20.98 2.99 1.41
N GLY A 204 21.15 4.05 0.62
CA GLY A 204 20.30 5.24 0.66
C GLY A 204 19.00 5.02 -0.12
N ILE A 205 17.87 5.29 0.52
CA ILE A 205 16.54 5.23 -0.07
C ILE A 205 16.01 6.65 -0.11
N LYS A 206 15.91 7.21 -1.32
CA LYS A 206 15.35 8.55 -1.53
C LYS A 206 13.84 8.50 -1.40
N ALA A 207 13.27 9.47 -0.71
CA ALA A 207 11.83 9.61 -0.56
C ALA A 207 11.41 11.06 -0.69
N SER A 208 10.21 11.27 -1.22
CA SER A 208 9.57 12.58 -1.32
C SER A 208 8.09 12.46 -1.05
N ILE A 209 7.52 13.53 -0.51
CA ILE A 209 6.08 13.72 -0.37
C ILE A 209 5.70 14.99 -1.12
N THR A 210 4.85 14.84 -2.13
CA THR A 210 4.27 15.97 -2.85
C THR A 210 2.84 16.19 -2.37
N HIS A 211 2.45 17.43 -2.11
CA HIS A 211 1.12 17.77 -1.61
C HIS A 211 0.68 19.17 -2.04
N SER A 212 -0.62 19.43 -1.94
CA SER A 212 -1.24 20.69 -2.36
C SER A 212 -1.44 21.67 -1.19
N GLY A 213 -0.94 21.36 0.00
CA GLY A 213 -1.02 22.23 1.18
C GLY A 213 -1.54 21.49 2.41
N TRP A 214 -2.31 22.19 3.24
CA TRP A 214 -2.80 21.71 4.53
C TRP A 214 -4.29 22.01 4.72
N GLU A 215 -4.96 21.15 5.47
CA GLU A 215 -6.30 21.40 5.99
C GLU A 215 -6.41 20.97 7.47
N PRO A 216 -7.31 21.57 8.26
CA PRO A 216 -7.57 21.12 9.62
C PRO A 216 -7.98 19.66 9.63
N ARG A 217 -7.50 18.89 10.61
CA ARG A 217 -7.79 17.45 10.71
C ARG A 217 -9.29 17.16 10.87
N TYR A 218 -9.98 18.05 11.55
CA TYR A 218 -11.43 18.11 11.76
C TYR A 218 -11.79 19.58 12.07
N SER A 219 -13.07 19.91 12.07
CA SER A 219 -13.54 21.29 12.33
C SER A 219 -13.02 21.79 13.70
N GLY A 220 -12.37 22.96 13.71
CA GLY A 220 -11.77 23.56 14.91
C GLY A 220 -10.44 22.95 15.36
N SER A 221 -9.85 22.00 14.62
CA SER A 221 -8.58 21.38 15.02
C SER A 221 -7.39 22.34 14.90
N LYS A 222 -6.48 22.27 15.88
CA LYS A 222 -5.14 22.87 15.79
C LYS A 222 -4.13 21.96 15.07
N GLU A 223 -4.52 20.72 14.79
CA GLU A 223 -3.72 19.77 14.02
C GLU A 223 -4.07 19.87 12.53
N TRP A 224 -3.04 19.81 11.70
CA TRP A 224 -3.16 19.90 10.25
C TRP A 224 -2.84 18.55 9.60
N ARG A 225 -3.52 18.25 8.50
CA ARG A 225 -3.17 17.14 7.60
C ARG A 225 -2.84 17.69 6.21
N LEU A 226 -1.95 16.99 5.50
CA LEU A 226 -1.59 17.37 4.14
C LEU A 226 -2.71 17.01 3.15
N THR A 227 -3.03 17.92 2.24
CA THR A 227 -4.03 17.72 1.19
C THR A 227 -3.41 17.15 -0.08
N GLU A 228 -4.13 16.23 -0.74
CA GLU A 228 -3.69 15.59 -1.98
C GLU A 228 -2.29 14.95 -1.88
N ARG A 229 -1.87 14.50 -0.69
CA ARG A 229 -0.49 14.02 -0.49
C ARG A 229 -0.19 12.77 -1.30
N HIS A 230 0.99 12.71 -1.90
CA HIS A 230 1.48 11.57 -2.63
C HIS A 230 2.97 11.32 -2.34
N VAL A 231 3.29 10.06 -2.01
CA VAL A 231 4.64 9.63 -1.64
C VAL A 231 5.30 8.91 -2.82
N HIS A 232 6.55 9.24 -3.08
CA HIS A 232 7.42 8.51 -4.00
C HIS A 232 8.70 8.09 -3.27
N ALA A 233 9.16 6.85 -3.48
CA ALA A 233 10.37 6.34 -2.85
C ALA A 233 11.03 5.24 -3.69
N GLY A 234 12.36 5.19 -3.65
CA GLY A 234 13.16 4.21 -4.37
C GLY A 234 14.66 4.33 -4.07
N VAL A 235 15.43 3.32 -4.49
CA VAL A 235 16.90 3.37 -4.47
C VAL A 235 17.35 3.79 -5.86
N VAL A 236 17.43 5.11 -6.07
CA VAL A 236 17.81 5.72 -7.34
C VAL A 236 19.10 6.50 -7.12
N ARG A 237 20.16 6.21 -7.88
CA ARG A 237 21.46 6.88 -7.70
C ARG A 237 21.41 8.33 -8.14
N ASP A 238 20.89 8.56 -9.33
CA ASP A 238 20.81 9.87 -9.94
C ASP A 238 19.67 10.71 -9.35
N GLY A 239 19.88 12.03 -9.21
CA GLY A 239 18.88 12.95 -8.66
C GLY A 239 17.82 13.30 -9.68
N GLU A 240 18.25 13.59 -10.92
CA GLU A 240 17.35 13.95 -12.01
C GLU A 240 16.36 12.82 -12.31
N ARG A 241 16.84 11.59 -12.51
CA ARG A 241 16.02 10.41 -12.72
C ARG A 241 15.01 10.20 -11.59
N TYR A 242 15.42 10.39 -10.33
CA TYR A 242 14.51 10.26 -9.20
C TYR A 242 13.35 11.26 -9.31
N TRP A 243 13.64 12.52 -9.62
CA TRP A 243 12.62 13.54 -9.78
C TRP A 243 11.75 13.32 -11.00
N GLN A 244 12.32 12.87 -12.13
CA GLN A 244 11.56 12.46 -13.30
C GLN A 244 10.56 11.33 -12.96
N GLU A 245 11.01 10.27 -12.28
CA GLU A 245 10.15 9.19 -11.80
C GLU A 245 9.04 9.71 -10.86
N ALA A 246 9.40 10.60 -9.93
CA ALA A 246 8.48 11.20 -8.99
C ALA A 246 7.40 12.01 -9.73
N LEU A 247 7.79 12.97 -10.56
CA LEU A 247 6.87 13.84 -11.31
C LEU A 247 5.96 13.04 -12.24
N VAL A 248 6.46 12.02 -12.92
CA VAL A 248 5.61 11.13 -13.74
C VAL A 248 4.57 10.39 -12.89
N ALA A 249 4.94 9.99 -11.67
CA ALA A 249 4.01 9.29 -10.79
C ALA A 249 2.84 10.17 -10.29
N HIS A 250 2.99 11.50 -10.22
CA HIS A 250 1.99 12.39 -9.58
C HIS A 250 1.66 13.68 -10.31
N GLY A 251 2.28 13.95 -11.45
CA GLY A 251 2.08 15.18 -12.19
C GLY A 251 0.68 15.32 -12.79
N HIS A 252 -0.08 14.23 -12.88
CA HIS A 252 -1.51 14.27 -13.20
C HIS A 252 -2.40 14.75 -12.04
N ARG A 253 -1.84 14.86 -10.82
CA ARG A 253 -2.55 15.32 -9.61
C ARG A 253 -2.17 16.75 -9.22
N HIS A 254 -0.91 17.10 -9.45
CA HIS A 254 -0.34 18.38 -9.04
C HIS A 254 0.20 19.14 -10.25
N PRO A 255 -0.10 20.45 -10.39
CA PRO A 255 0.39 21.26 -11.49
C PRO A 255 1.86 21.66 -11.29
N VAL A 256 2.74 20.66 -11.23
CA VAL A 256 4.18 20.80 -10.94
C VAL A 256 4.93 21.63 -11.99
N TRP A 257 4.40 21.70 -13.22
CA TRP A 257 5.00 22.45 -14.34
C TRP A 257 4.46 23.88 -14.49
N GLU A 258 3.17 24.06 -14.21
CA GLU A 258 2.51 25.36 -14.41
C GLU A 258 2.51 26.22 -13.14
N GLY A 259 2.36 25.57 -11.97
CA GLY A 259 2.27 26.22 -10.68
C GLY A 259 3.62 26.58 -10.07
N VAL A 260 3.56 27.09 -8.83
CA VAL A 260 4.74 27.44 -8.03
C VAL A 260 5.17 26.23 -7.21
N LEU A 261 6.35 25.66 -7.48
CA LEU A 261 6.86 24.50 -6.76
C LEU A 261 7.77 24.91 -5.59
N VAL A 262 7.43 24.48 -4.38
CA VAL A 262 8.31 24.63 -3.21
C VAL A 262 8.95 23.29 -2.91
N VAL A 263 10.27 23.20 -3.07
CA VAL A 263 11.04 21.98 -2.76
C VAL A 263 11.74 22.16 -1.41
N ASN A 264 11.47 21.27 -0.45
CA ASN A 264 12.06 21.27 0.89
C ASN A 264 12.91 20.01 1.13
N GLY A 265 14.01 20.11 1.88
CA GLY A 265 14.88 18.97 2.16
C GLY A 265 16.22 19.36 2.78
N ASP A 266 17.06 18.37 3.09
CA ASP A 266 18.27 18.50 3.91
C ASP A 266 19.47 19.19 3.24
N GLY A 267 19.36 19.53 1.95
CA GLY A 267 20.43 20.16 1.17
C GLY A 267 21.36 19.18 0.46
N ALA A 268 21.00 17.89 0.41
CA ALA A 268 21.62 16.92 -0.49
C ALA A 268 21.42 17.32 -1.95
N SER A 269 22.47 17.22 -2.77
CA SER A 269 22.49 17.71 -4.15
C SER A 269 21.41 17.10 -5.05
N TRP A 270 20.99 15.85 -4.77
CA TRP A 270 19.93 15.20 -5.54
C TRP A 270 18.56 15.89 -5.37
N ILE A 271 18.34 16.62 -4.27
CA ILE A 271 17.09 17.35 -4.02
C ILE A 271 17.03 18.61 -4.87
N ASP A 272 18.17 19.23 -5.16
CA ASP A 272 18.24 20.46 -5.94
C ASP A 272 17.76 20.27 -7.38
N ALA A 273 17.96 19.07 -7.95
CA ALA A 273 17.44 18.68 -9.26
C ALA A 273 15.90 18.74 -9.35
N GLY A 274 15.16 18.74 -8.23
CA GLY A 274 13.69 18.72 -8.25
C GLY A 274 13.07 19.96 -8.88
N LEU A 275 13.63 21.14 -8.61
CA LEU A 275 13.17 22.37 -9.26
C LEU A 275 13.59 22.42 -10.73
N GLU A 276 14.81 22.00 -11.02
CA GLU A 276 15.37 22.01 -12.38
C GLU A 276 14.53 21.14 -13.32
N VAL A 277 14.26 19.89 -12.90
CA VAL A 277 13.42 18.96 -13.66
C VAL A 277 12.02 19.53 -13.84
N ALA A 278 11.47 20.29 -12.89
CA ALA A 278 10.13 20.89 -12.97
C ALA A 278 10.08 22.25 -13.73
N GLY A 279 11.15 22.63 -14.44
CA GLY A 279 11.19 23.86 -15.24
C GLY A 279 11.58 25.13 -14.46
N GLY A 280 12.17 24.98 -13.26
CA GLY A 280 12.85 26.03 -12.51
C GLY A 280 11.95 27.05 -11.80
N ARG A 281 10.62 26.90 -11.83
CA ARG A 281 9.69 27.84 -11.19
C ARG A 281 9.42 27.47 -9.74
N GLY A 282 9.87 28.30 -8.82
CA GLY A 282 9.48 28.24 -7.41
C GLY A 282 10.63 28.51 -6.45
N HIS A 283 10.67 27.79 -5.33
CA HIS A 283 11.62 28.05 -4.24
C HIS A 283 12.20 26.77 -3.64
N ARG A 284 13.53 26.73 -3.50
CA ARG A 284 14.24 25.67 -2.78
C ARG A 284 14.45 26.11 -1.34
N GLN A 285 13.97 25.34 -0.38
CA GLN A 285 14.11 25.64 1.05
C GLN A 285 14.88 24.54 1.79
N LEU A 286 15.84 24.90 2.63
CA LEU A 286 16.43 23.97 3.57
C LEU A 286 15.42 23.58 4.65
N ASP A 287 15.33 22.28 4.93
CA ASP A 287 14.46 21.80 5.99
C ASP A 287 14.94 22.32 7.35
N ARG A 288 14.06 23.08 8.00
CA ARG A 288 14.31 23.68 9.31
C ARG A 288 14.63 22.66 10.39
N PHE A 289 14.09 21.45 10.32
CA PHE A 289 14.44 20.38 11.26
C PHE A 289 15.94 20.07 11.22
N HIS A 290 16.51 19.88 10.01
CA HIS A 290 17.93 19.60 9.84
C HIS A 290 18.79 20.79 10.23
N VAL A 291 18.43 22.00 9.78
CA VAL A 291 19.14 23.23 10.16
C VAL A 291 19.18 23.40 11.68
N TYR A 292 18.03 23.29 12.36
CA TYR A 292 17.97 23.47 13.81
C TYR A 292 18.70 22.36 14.57
N ARG A 293 18.63 21.12 14.08
CA ARG A 293 19.37 19.98 14.64
C ARG A 293 20.87 20.25 14.57
N ASP A 294 21.36 20.75 13.44
CA ASP A 294 22.79 20.92 13.20
C ASP A 294 23.34 22.16 13.92
N ILE A 295 22.52 23.21 14.11
CA ILE A 295 22.82 24.35 15.01
C ILE A 295 22.94 23.89 16.47
N ARG A 296 21.93 23.18 17.02
CA ARG A 296 21.97 22.67 18.41
C ARG A 296 23.14 21.74 18.68
N ARG A 297 23.57 21.06 17.62
CA ARG A 297 24.74 20.19 17.63
C ARG A 297 26.04 21.00 17.72
N ALA A 298 26.13 22.14 17.05
CA ALA A 298 27.36 22.94 16.94
C ALA A 298 27.53 24.02 18.03
N TYR A 299 26.45 24.44 18.68
CA TYR A 299 26.41 25.54 19.64
C TYR A 299 25.75 25.14 20.97
N PRO A 300 26.14 25.76 22.10
CA PRO A 300 25.41 25.65 23.36
C PRO A 300 23.94 26.06 23.21
N ASP A 301 23.08 25.55 24.09
CA ASP A 301 21.63 25.70 23.97
C ASP A 301 21.17 27.17 23.89
N GLU A 302 21.78 28.07 24.65
CA GLU A 302 21.43 29.50 24.63
C GLU A 302 21.77 30.18 23.28
N GLU A 303 22.99 29.94 22.76
CA GLU A 303 23.41 30.43 21.44
C GLU A 303 22.55 29.82 20.33
N ALA A 304 22.31 28.51 20.39
CA ALA A 304 21.47 27.78 19.43
C ALA A 304 20.03 28.32 19.43
N ALA A 305 19.45 28.59 20.59
CA ALA A 305 18.11 29.17 20.71
C ALA A 305 18.03 30.56 20.06
N LYS A 306 19.04 31.41 20.26
CA LYS A 306 19.13 32.73 19.60
C LYS A 306 19.18 32.59 18.08
N PHE A 307 20.07 31.74 17.54
CA PHE A 307 20.13 31.51 16.09
C PHE A 307 18.80 31.00 15.51
N ILE A 308 18.15 30.04 16.18
CA ILE A 308 16.86 29.51 15.74
C ILE A 308 15.77 30.60 15.78
N ALA A 309 15.77 31.46 16.81
CA ALA A 309 14.83 32.58 16.89
C ALA A 309 15.05 33.60 15.76
N HIS A 310 16.31 33.91 15.42
CA HIS A 310 16.64 34.77 14.29
C HIS A 310 16.20 34.17 12.94
N LEU A 311 16.44 32.87 12.72
CA LEU A 311 15.98 32.17 11.50
C LEU A 311 14.44 32.17 11.38
N ARG A 312 13.72 31.97 12.50
CA ARG A 312 12.25 32.04 12.52
C ARG A 312 11.71 33.43 12.20
N ALA A 313 12.47 34.47 12.55
CA ALA A 313 12.16 35.86 12.24
C ALA A 313 12.67 36.31 10.85
N GLY A 314 13.16 35.39 10.01
CA GLY A 314 13.69 35.71 8.67
C GLY A 314 15.03 36.45 8.67
N ARG A 315 15.69 36.60 9.83
CA ARG A 315 16.95 37.33 9.98
C ARG A 315 18.15 36.43 9.65
N VAL A 316 18.21 35.95 8.41
CA VAL A 316 19.24 35.02 7.92
C VAL A 316 20.64 35.64 8.03
N ASP A 317 20.80 36.90 7.66
CA ASP A 317 22.11 37.58 7.66
C ASP A 317 22.69 37.71 9.05
N VAL A 318 21.86 38.15 10.00
CA VAL A 318 22.24 38.22 11.41
C VAL A 318 22.79 36.86 11.90
N VAL A 319 22.20 35.75 11.47
CA VAL A 319 22.68 34.41 11.82
C VAL A 319 24.03 34.11 11.19
N LEU A 320 24.17 34.32 9.87
CA LEU A 320 25.39 34.01 9.14
C LEU A 320 26.57 34.87 9.59
N ASP A 321 26.36 36.17 9.77
CA ASP A 321 27.38 37.13 10.21
C ASP A 321 27.83 36.83 11.64
N THR A 322 26.88 36.53 12.54
CA THR A 322 27.20 36.16 13.92
C THR A 322 27.94 34.81 13.98
N MET A 323 27.57 33.84 13.15
CA MET A 323 28.27 32.57 13.05
C MET A 323 29.71 32.75 12.56
N GLU A 324 29.93 33.61 11.55
CA GLU A 324 31.25 33.93 11.01
C GLU A 324 32.14 34.61 12.05
N ALA A 325 31.65 35.69 12.65
CA ALA A 325 32.37 36.41 13.71
C ALA A 325 32.72 35.49 14.89
N GLY A 326 31.81 34.57 15.23
CA GLY A 326 32.02 33.58 16.28
C GLY A 326 33.15 32.57 16.01
N LEU A 327 33.64 32.43 14.77
CA LEU A 327 34.78 31.57 14.44
C LEU A 327 36.11 32.13 14.96
N ALA A 328 36.21 33.46 15.10
CA ALA A 328 37.40 34.13 15.60
C ALA A 328 37.53 34.10 17.14
N ARG A 329 36.53 33.57 17.87
CA ARG A 329 36.50 33.56 19.33
C ARG A 329 37.75 32.89 19.91
N GLU A 330 38.42 33.61 20.81
CA GLU A 330 39.56 33.11 21.58
C GLU A 330 39.15 31.93 22.49
N GLY A 331 40.08 30.99 22.70
CA GLY A 331 39.84 29.80 23.52
C GLY A 331 38.84 28.79 22.94
N LEU A 332 38.35 28.97 21.70
CA LEU A 332 37.44 28.01 21.08
C LEU A 332 38.19 26.72 20.69
N PRO A 333 37.81 25.54 21.19
CA PRO A 333 38.49 24.29 20.86
C PRO A 333 38.51 24.04 19.35
N ALA A 334 39.64 23.58 18.81
CA ALA A 334 39.84 23.40 17.38
C ALA A 334 38.75 22.53 16.72
N LYS A 335 38.34 21.44 17.37
CA LYS A 335 37.25 20.56 16.91
C LYS A 335 35.89 21.29 16.82
N THR A 336 35.59 22.12 17.82
CA THR A 336 34.36 22.95 17.83
C THR A 336 34.42 24.01 16.75
N ARG A 337 35.56 24.68 16.57
CA ARG A 337 35.79 25.65 15.51
C ARG A 337 35.57 25.04 14.13
N ALA A 338 36.19 23.89 13.85
CA ALA A 338 36.02 23.18 12.57
C ALA A 338 34.56 22.80 12.30
N ARG A 339 33.84 22.32 13.32
CA ARG A 339 32.40 21.99 13.20
C ARG A 339 31.55 23.22 12.89
N ARG A 340 31.78 24.34 13.59
CA ARG A 340 31.07 25.60 13.36
C ARG A 340 31.39 26.18 11.99
N GLN A 341 32.65 26.13 11.56
CA GLN A 341 33.08 26.59 10.24
C GLN A 341 32.43 25.77 9.12
N ALA A 342 32.36 24.44 9.26
CA ALA A 342 31.69 23.58 8.30
C ALA A 342 30.19 23.89 8.20
N LEU A 343 29.52 24.08 9.33
CA LEU A 343 28.11 24.47 9.37
C LEU A 343 27.89 25.85 8.73
N TRP A 344 28.68 26.85 9.12
CA TRP A 344 28.60 28.19 8.54
C TRP A 344 28.79 28.15 7.02
N LYS A 345 29.84 27.47 6.53
CA LYS A 345 30.11 27.33 5.09
C LYS A 345 28.95 26.67 4.35
N PHE A 346 28.35 25.63 4.93
CA PHE A 346 27.20 24.96 4.36
C PHE A 346 25.97 25.89 4.24
N LEU A 347 25.68 26.65 5.30
CA LEU A 347 24.54 27.56 5.39
C LEU A 347 24.73 28.81 4.53
N SER A 348 25.93 29.41 4.52
CA SER A 348 26.23 30.63 3.77
C SER A 348 26.15 30.41 2.25
N GLN A 349 26.60 29.25 1.77
CA GLN A 349 26.43 28.83 0.37
C GLN A 349 24.96 28.60 -0.02
N ARG A 350 24.05 28.51 0.95
CA ARG A 350 22.61 28.25 0.76
C ARG A 350 21.75 29.35 1.38
N ARG A 351 22.27 30.59 1.40
CA ARG A 351 21.62 31.75 2.01
C ARG A 351 20.16 31.92 1.58
N GLU A 352 19.86 31.84 0.28
CA GLU A 352 18.49 31.95 -0.23
C GLU A 352 17.60 30.79 0.23
N GLN A 353 18.16 29.58 0.35
CA GLN A 353 17.41 28.41 0.81
C GLN A 353 17.05 28.45 2.30
N LEU A 354 17.68 29.33 3.09
CA LEU A 354 17.32 29.56 4.49
C LEU A 354 16.09 30.46 4.66
N ARG A 355 15.68 31.17 3.60
CA ARG A 355 14.49 32.01 3.60
C ARG A 355 13.23 31.15 3.57
N ASP A 356 12.26 31.53 4.40
CA ASP A 356 10.94 30.89 4.40
C ASP A 356 10.28 31.10 3.03
N TYR A 357 9.74 30.03 2.45
CA TYR A 357 9.04 30.13 1.16
C TYR A 357 7.91 31.16 1.18
N ARG A 358 7.27 31.38 2.34
CA ARG A 358 6.18 32.35 2.49
C ARG A 358 6.65 33.79 2.32
N ASP A 359 7.90 34.05 2.68
CA ASP A 359 8.53 35.36 2.48
C ASP A 359 9.13 35.46 1.08
N ALA A 360 9.86 34.43 0.64
CA ALA A 360 10.53 34.41 -0.67
C ALA A 360 9.54 34.47 -1.85
N LEU A 361 8.36 33.87 -1.70
CA LEU A 361 7.34 33.79 -2.75
C LEU A 361 6.10 34.65 -2.44
N ARG A 362 6.17 35.60 -1.50
CA ARG A 362 5.00 36.37 -1.01
C ARG A 362 4.05 36.89 -2.11
N ASN A 363 4.59 37.33 -3.24
CA ASN A 363 3.82 37.89 -4.36
C ASN A 363 3.33 36.84 -5.39
N GLN A 364 3.72 35.57 -5.23
CA GLN A 364 3.36 34.46 -6.11
C GLN A 364 2.41 33.46 -5.40
N LEU A 365 2.20 33.62 -4.09
CA LEU A 365 1.37 32.72 -3.30
C LEU A 365 -0.10 33.16 -3.33
N PRO A 366 -1.06 32.22 -3.45
CA PRO A 366 -2.48 32.55 -3.46
C PRO A 366 -2.94 33.07 -2.09
N ALA A 367 -3.59 34.24 -2.09
CA ALA A 367 -4.03 34.93 -0.87
C ALA A 367 -5.00 34.12 0.00
N ASN A 368 -5.85 33.28 -0.62
CA ASN A 368 -6.91 32.53 0.06
C ASN A 368 -6.50 31.13 0.50
N LYS A 369 -5.20 30.82 0.54
CA LYS A 369 -4.70 29.49 0.88
C LYS A 369 -4.07 29.49 2.26
N ALA A 370 -4.44 28.52 3.10
CA ALA A 370 -3.75 28.29 4.36
C ALA A 370 -2.31 27.80 4.09
N LEU A 371 -1.33 28.57 4.57
CA LEU A 371 0.10 28.28 4.40
C LEU A 371 0.74 27.97 5.75
N ASN A 372 1.34 26.79 5.88
CA ASN A 372 2.02 26.35 7.09
C ASN A 372 3.52 26.12 6.85
N GLY A 373 4.25 25.87 7.94
CA GLY A 373 5.65 25.45 7.86
C GLY A 373 5.77 24.05 7.23
N LEU A 374 6.86 23.85 6.50
CA LEU A 374 7.29 22.55 6.00
C LEU A 374 7.96 21.75 7.12
N GLY A 375 8.11 20.44 6.94
CA GLY A 375 8.68 19.51 7.92
C GLY A 375 7.85 18.24 8.12
N ALA A 376 6.94 17.92 7.21
CA ALA A 376 6.20 16.66 7.22
C ALA A 376 7.07 15.46 6.82
N MET A 377 8.21 15.71 6.15
CA MET A 377 9.03 14.65 5.59
C MET A 377 9.61 13.69 6.62
N GLU A 378 10.13 14.17 7.76
CA GLU A 378 10.69 13.31 8.83
C GLU A 378 9.65 12.27 9.32
N ALA A 379 8.42 12.74 9.57
CA ALA A 379 7.32 11.87 9.98
C ALA A 379 6.90 10.90 8.84
N CYS A 380 6.92 11.37 7.59
CA CYS A 380 6.65 10.56 6.40
C CYS A 380 7.69 9.44 6.27
N VAL A 381 8.98 9.75 6.23
CA VAL A 381 10.08 8.77 6.14
C VAL A 381 9.98 7.75 7.26
N ASN A 382 9.75 8.19 8.49
CA ASN A 382 9.67 7.28 9.63
C ASN A 382 8.50 6.29 9.48
N ARG A 383 7.30 6.78 9.16
CA ARG A 383 6.09 5.94 9.04
C ARG A 383 6.10 5.08 7.79
N VAL A 384 6.52 5.64 6.66
CA VAL A 384 6.50 4.96 5.36
C VAL A 384 7.65 3.99 5.24
N LEU A 385 8.89 4.37 5.57
CA LEU A 385 10.06 3.53 5.31
C LEU A 385 10.68 2.97 6.58
N ALA A 386 11.04 3.82 7.55
CA ALA A 386 11.86 3.38 8.69
C ALA A 386 11.16 2.32 9.57
N ALA A 387 9.85 2.46 9.76
CA ALA A 387 9.02 1.51 10.52
C ALA A 387 9.17 0.07 10.01
N ARG A 388 9.26 -0.10 8.68
CA ARG A 388 9.44 -1.40 8.04
C ARG A 388 10.90 -1.77 7.79
N MET A 389 11.80 -0.81 7.58
CA MET A 389 13.10 -1.10 6.97
C MET A 389 14.33 -0.88 7.88
N LYS A 390 14.21 -0.11 8.98
CA LYS A 390 15.33 0.15 9.91
C LYS A 390 15.32 -0.68 11.19
N LYS A 391 14.16 -1.13 11.65
CA LYS A 391 14.01 -1.79 12.96
C LYS A 391 14.39 -3.27 12.90
N ARG A 392 14.48 -3.93 14.06
CA ARG A 392 14.61 -5.40 14.21
C ARG A 392 15.75 -6.03 13.38
N THR A 393 16.95 -5.43 13.46
CA THR A 393 18.20 -5.90 12.81
C THR A 393 18.09 -6.17 11.30
N MET A 394 17.12 -5.55 10.62
CA MET A 394 16.90 -5.76 9.20
C MET A 394 18.07 -5.25 8.36
N CYS A 395 18.36 -6.01 7.31
CA CYS A 395 19.35 -5.69 6.30
C CYS A 395 18.81 -6.08 4.92
N TRP A 396 19.29 -5.39 3.89
CA TRP A 396 18.68 -5.42 2.56
C TRP A 396 19.75 -5.50 1.47
N THR A 397 19.45 -6.24 0.41
CA THR A 397 20.13 -6.02 -0.88
C THR A 397 19.61 -4.73 -1.51
N ILE A 398 20.35 -4.13 -2.44
CA ILE A 398 19.91 -2.92 -3.18
C ILE A 398 18.55 -3.18 -3.84
N ALA A 399 18.43 -4.29 -4.58
CA ALA A 399 17.18 -4.67 -5.24
C ALA A 399 16.04 -4.95 -4.24
N GLY A 400 16.34 -5.49 -3.05
CA GLY A 400 15.34 -5.73 -2.02
C GLY A 400 14.86 -4.45 -1.33
N ALA A 401 15.78 -3.51 -1.08
CA ALA A 401 15.46 -2.21 -0.52
C ALA A 401 14.60 -1.39 -1.50
N ASP A 402 14.98 -1.34 -2.78
CA ASP A 402 14.21 -0.65 -3.82
C ASP A 402 12.80 -1.23 -3.98
N ALA A 403 12.71 -2.56 -4.13
CA ALA A 403 11.43 -3.27 -4.23
C ALA A 403 10.51 -2.97 -3.03
N MET A 404 11.05 -3.03 -1.81
CA MET A 404 10.26 -2.72 -0.62
C MET A 404 9.85 -1.24 -0.57
N ALA A 405 10.77 -0.30 -0.82
CA ALA A 405 10.48 1.13 -0.79
C ALA A 405 9.34 1.53 -1.74
N ARG A 406 9.34 0.98 -2.96
CA ARG A 406 8.29 1.23 -3.97
C ARG A 406 6.93 0.67 -3.54
N LEU A 407 6.89 -0.53 -2.95
CA LEU A 407 5.65 -1.10 -2.39
C LEU A 407 5.16 -0.33 -1.16
N ARG A 408 6.07 0.19 -0.32
CA ARG A 408 5.73 1.06 0.82
C ARG A 408 5.15 2.39 0.36
N ALA A 409 5.68 2.97 -0.72
CA ALA A 409 5.11 4.19 -1.33
C ALA A 409 3.68 3.94 -1.83
N LEU A 410 3.45 2.87 -2.62
CA LEU A 410 2.10 2.47 -3.04
C LEU A 410 1.16 2.31 -1.85
N ARG A 411 1.63 1.69 -0.76
CA ARG A 411 0.83 1.53 0.46
C ARG A 411 0.51 2.86 1.12
N ALA A 412 1.48 3.76 1.22
CA ALA A 412 1.30 5.09 1.81
C ALA A 412 0.29 5.94 1.03
N ASN A 413 0.14 5.66 -0.27
CA ASN A 413 -0.78 6.33 -1.19
C ASN A 413 -2.16 5.65 -1.26
N GLY A 414 -2.35 4.50 -0.61
CA GLY A 414 -3.60 3.72 -0.69
C GLY A 414 -3.78 2.95 -2.01
N GLU A 415 -2.73 2.82 -2.81
CA GLU A 415 -2.77 2.25 -4.17
C GLU A 415 -2.31 0.79 -4.23
N LEU A 416 -1.72 0.27 -3.15
CA LEU A 416 -1.09 -1.06 -3.15
C LEU A 416 -2.08 -2.19 -3.45
N GLN A 417 -3.27 -2.20 -2.83
CA GLN A 417 -4.25 -3.27 -3.03
C GLN A 417 -4.69 -3.35 -4.49
N GLU A 418 -5.15 -2.22 -5.05
CA GLU A 418 -5.59 -2.16 -6.43
C GLU A 418 -4.46 -2.53 -7.40
N TRP A 419 -3.25 -2.03 -7.16
CA TRP A 419 -2.09 -2.38 -7.96
C TRP A 419 -1.79 -3.90 -7.89
N LEU A 420 -1.78 -4.50 -6.70
CA LEU A 420 -1.58 -5.95 -6.52
C LEU A 420 -2.64 -6.77 -7.23
N ASP A 421 -3.90 -6.36 -7.14
CA ASP A 421 -5.01 -7.05 -7.80
C ASP A 421 -4.83 -7.07 -9.31
N ARG A 422 -4.39 -5.96 -9.92
CA ARG A 422 -4.06 -5.92 -11.36
C ARG A 422 -2.89 -6.83 -11.74
N GLN A 423 -1.87 -6.96 -10.88
CA GLN A 423 -0.70 -7.79 -11.17
C GLN A 423 -0.93 -9.29 -10.95
N LEU A 424 -1.73 -9.63 -9.93
CA LEU A 424 -1.93 -11.01 -9.49
C LEU A 424 -3.19 -11.63 -10.09
N SER A 425 -4.18 -10.81 -10.46
CA SER A 425 -5.40 -11.24 -11.12
C SER A 425 -5.32 -10.89 -12.60
N GLY A 426 -5.16 -11.90 -13.46
CA GLY A 426 -5.40 -11.71 -14.89
C GLY A 426 -6.88 -11.40 -15.13
N PRO A 427 -7.24 -10.74 -16.26
CA PRO A 427 -8.64 -10.44 -16.56
C PRO A 427 -9.45 -11.73 -16.53
N ALA A 428 -10.46 -11.79 -15.66
CA ALA A 428 -11.34 -12.95 -15.60
C ALA A 428 -12.02 -13.12 -16.95
N ARG A 429 -11.83 -14.28 -17.59
CA ARG A 429 -12.39 -14.56 -18.92
C ARG A 429 -13.79 -15.17 -18.86
N VAL A 430 -14.42 -15.13 -17.69
CA VAL A 430 -15.76 -15.65 -17.46
C VAL A 430 -16.78 -14.58 -17.85
N PRO A 431 -17.66 -14.83 -18.84
CA PRO A 431 -18.73 -13.89 -19.18
C PRO A 431 -19.67 -13.67 -18.00
N THR A 432 -20.20 -12.45 -17.82
CA THR A 432 -21.15 -12.11 -16.75
C THR A 432 -22.36 -13.05 -16.69
N ARG A 433 -22.86 -13.49 -17.87
CA ARG A 433 -23.96 -14.47 -17.97
C ARG A 433 -23.62 -15.82 -17.32
N THR A 434 -22.37 -16.27 -17.43
CA THR A 434 -21.89 -17.51 -16.81
C THR A 434 -21.89 -17.38 -15.28
N TRP A 435 -21.46 -16.25 -14.74
CA TRP A 435 -21.59 -15.97 -13.31
C TRP A 435 -23.05 -15.96 -12.83
N HIS A 436 -23.95 -15.33 -13.59
CA HIS A 436 -25.37 -15.35 -13.27
C HIS A 436 -25.96 -16.76 -13.25
N ARG A 437 -25.59 -17.63 -14.20
CA ARG A 437 -26.03 -19.03 -14.22
C ARG A 437 -25.49 -19.82 -13.04
N VAL A 438 -24.21 -19.65 -12.70
CA VAL A 438 -23.62 -20.27 -11.51
C VAL A 438 -24.34 -19.82 -10.24
N ALA A 439 -24.59 -18.51 -10.10
CA ALA A 439 -25.31 -17.95 -8.95
C ALA A 439 -26.77 -18.44 -8.91
N LYS A 440 -27.47 -18.45 -10.04
CA LYS A 440 -28.84 -18.97 -10.16
C LYS A 440 -28.88 -20.44 -9.79
N ALA A 441 -28.03 -21.27 -10.37
CA ALA A 441 -27.94 -22.69 -10.05
C ALA A 441 -27.58 -22.93 -8.57
N ALA A 442 -26.73 -22.10 -7.97
CA ALA A 442 -26.41 -22.17 -6.54
C ALA A 442 -27.59 -21.77 -5.64
N ARG A 443 -28.44 -20.83 -6.07
CA ARG A 443 -29.69 -20.48 -5.39
C ARG A 443 -30.75 -21.57 -5.55
N GLU A 444 -30.89 -22.13 -6.75
CA GLU A 444 -31.91 -23.13 -7.11
C GLU A 444 -31.56 -24.55 -6.68
N SER A 445 -30.27 -24.88 -6.54
CA SER A 445 -29.91 -26.04 -5.74
C SER A 445 -30.32 -25.78 -4.31
N CYS A 446 -30.82 -26.80 -3.61
CA CYS A 446 -31.49 -26.74 -2.30
C CYS A 446 -30.81 -25.90 -1.19
N THR A 447 -29.58 -25.41 -1.37
CA THR A 447 -28.94 -24.36 -0.56
C THR A 447 -29.75 -23.06 -0.45
N GLY A 448 -30.53 -22.69 -1.47
CA GLY A 448 -31.50 -21.59 -1.37
C GLY A 448 -32.91 -22.03 -0.92
N GLU A 449 -33.31 -23.27 -1.17
CA GLU A 449 -34.63 -23.79 -0.77
C GLU A 449 -34.82 -23.85 0.76
N TRP A 450 -33.78 -24.15 1.56
CA TRP A 450 -33.89 -24.06 3.02
C TRP A 450 -34.09 -22.60 3.50
N LEU A 451 -33.47 -21.63 2.82
CA LEU A 451 -33.69 -20.19 3.05
C LEU A 451 -35.05 -19.71 2.52
N GLN A 452 -35.68 -20.47 1.60
CA GLN A 452 -36.90 -20.09 0.88
C GLN A 452 -38.11 -20.97 1.17
N LYS A 453 -38.04 -21.92 2.13
CA LYS A 453 -39.24 -22.67 2.54
C LYS A 453 -40.17 -21.74 3.32
N ASN A 454 -40.95 -20.96 2.58
CA ASN A 454 -42.27 -20.54 3.02
C ASN A 454 -43.10 -21.82 3.18
N VAL A 455 -43.48 -22.14 4.41
CA VAL A 455 -44.55 -23.11 4.65
C VAL A 455 -45.80 -22.52 4.00
N PRO A 456 -46.37 -23.08 2.94
CA PRO A 456 -47.48 -22.45 2.20
C PRO A 456 -48.70 -22.18 3.10
N ALA A 457 -48.86 -23.00 4.14
CA ALA A 457 -49.86 -22.78 5.18
C ALA A 457 -49.70 -21.42 5.90
N LEU A 458 -48.49 -20.84 5.99
CA LEU A 458 -48.22 -19.55 6.65
C LEU A 458 -48.58 -18.30 5.83
N ALA A 459 -48.73 -18.43 4.51
CA ALA A 459 -48.96 -17.31 3.58
C ALA A 459 -50.11 -17.53 2.58
N GLY A 460 -50.76 -18.70 2.56
CA GLY A 460 -51.90 -19.04 1.69
C GLY A 460 -53.29 -18.83 2.33
N PRO A 461 -54.38 -19.28 1.68
CA PRO A 461 -55.78 -19.05 2.13
C PRO A 461 -56.14 -19.69 3.49
N HIS A 462 -55.23 -20.46 4.08
CA HIS A 462 -55.37 -21.06 5.39
C HIS A 462 -54.47 -20.41 6.47
N ALA A 463 -53.78 -19.31 6.15
CA ALA A 463 -52.82 -18.64 7.03
C ALA A 463 -53.38 -18.15 8.38
N SER A 464 -54.70 -18.01 8.49
CA SER A 464 -55.40 -17.61 9.72
C SER A 464 -55.85 -18.79 10.60
N ARG A 465 -55.70 -20.04 10.14
CA ARG A 465 -56.23 -21.21 10.88
C ARG A 465 -55.45 -21.47 12.17
N PRO A 466 -56.10 -21.96 13.24
CA PRO A 466 -55.46 -22.14 14.55
C PRO A 466 -54.22 -23.04 14.52
N TRP A 467 -54.25 -24.15 13.77
CA TRP A 467 -53.11 -25.06 13.63
C TRP A 467 -51.91 -24.43 12.90
N VAL A 468 -52.15 -23.41 12.06
CA VAL A 468 -51.08 -22.66 11.39
C VAL A 468 -50.34 -21.75 12.36
N LYS A 469 -51.00 -21.23 13.40
CA LYS A 469 -50.32 -20.46 14.47
C LYS A 469 -49.30 -21.33 15.22
N VAL A 470 -49.63 -22.60 15.45
CA VAL A 470 -48.72 -23.59 16.06
C VAL A 470 -47.53 -23.88 15.13
N LEU A 471 -47.79 -24.10 13.84
CA LEU A 471 -46.72 -24.26 12.84
C LEU A 471 -45.81 -23.04 12.75
N ARG A 472 -46.36 -21.83 12.85
CA ARG A 472 -45.58 -20.58 12.87
C ARG A 472 -44.64 -20.59 14.08
N ALA A 473 -45.14 -20.90 15.27
CA ALA A 473 -44.30 -21.02 16.46
C ALA A 473 -43.19 -22.09 16.35
N LEU A 474 -43.40 -23.16 15.57
CA LEU A 474 -42.43 -24.24 15.34
C LEU A 474 -41.39 -23.95 14.24
N THR A 475 -41.70 -23.04 13.31
CA THR A 475 -40.90 -22.80 12.07
C THR A 475 -40.26 -21.43 12.02
N THR A 476 -40.68 -20.51 12.88
CA THR A 476 -39.91 -19.28 13.13
C THR A 476 -38.84 -19.63 14.18
N PRO A 477 -37.55 -19.36 13.95
CA PRO A 477 -36.60 -19.34 15.05
C PRO A 477 -37.13 -18.30 16.04
N GLN A 478 -37.51 -18.70 17.24
CA GLN A 478 -37.73 -17.73 18.30
C GLN A 478 -36.40 -16.99 18.48
N ALA A 479 -36.36 -15.74 18.05
CA ALA A 479 -35.31 -14.83 18.47
C ALA A 479 -35.41 -14.73 19.99
N VAL A 480 -34.47 -15.38 20.68
CA VAL A 480 -34.12 -15.06 22.06
C VAL A 480 -32.89 -14.19 22.00
#